data_AF-A0A9D7MLG8-F1
#
_entry.id   AF-A0A9D7MLG8-F1
#
_cell.length_a   1.000
_cell.length_b   1.000
_cell.length_c   1.000
_cell.angle_alpha   90.00
_cell.angle_beta   90.00
_cell.angle_gamma   90.00
#
_symmetry.space_group_name_H-M   'P 1'
#
loop_
_entity.id
_entity.type
_entity.pdbx_description
1 polymer ?
#
loop_
_entity_poly.entity_id
_entity_poly.type
_entity_poly.pdbx_seq_one_letter_code
_entity_poly.pdbx_strand_id
1 'polypeptide(L)'
;MKGNVKKNISETTFFRLLKGFTKKEILEFEKFVSSPFYNSHQTLIKLFREIRKFYPSFDDKMLTREYLFEKVNSEKTYDDVIFRKYMSNLMKLAEEYLCTIDNKCHNGTERLPACL
;
A
#
# COMPACT_ATOMS: atom_id res chain seq x y z
N MET A 1 3.57 27.10 -22.99
CA MET A 1 4.02 25.74 -22.65
C MET A 1 3.69 25.50 -21.19
N LYS A 2 2.66 24.69 -20.88
CA LYS A 2 2.37 24.35 -19.48
C LYS A 2 3.47 23.39 -19.02
N GLY A 3 4.43 23.90 -18.25
CA GLY A 3 5.40 23.07 -17.57
C GLY A 3 4.64 22.07 -16.71
N ASN A 4 4.67 20.79 -17.08
CA ASN A 4 4.11 19.73 -16.26
C ASN A 4 4.96 19.67 -14.99
N VAL A 5 4.48 20.30 -13.92
CA VAL A 5 5.05 20.15 -12.58
C VAL A 5 5.02 18.65 -12.28
N LYS A 6 6.20 18.03 -12.18
CA LYS A 6 6.35 16.61 -11.86
C LYS A 6 5.86 16.43 -10.42
N LYS A 7 4.56 16.14 -10.25
CA LYS A 7 3.96 15.97 -8.92
C LYS A 7 4.70 14.87 -8.16
N ASN A 8 5.18 15.19 -6.97
CA ASN A 8 5.88 14.24 -6.11
C ASN A 8 4.92 13.08 -5.76
N ILE A 9 5.40 11.83 -5.86
CA ILE A 9 4.58 10.64 -5.58
C ILE A 9 4.07 10.62 -4.13
N SER A 10 4.82 11.22 -3.20
CA SER A 10 4.53 11.27 -1.76
C SER A 10 3.28 12.09 -1.41
N GLU A 11 2.81 12.95 -2.32
CA GLU A 11 1.60 13.76 -2.13
C GLU A 11 0.31 13.04 -2.57
N THR A 12 0.42 11.82 -3.11
CA THR A 12 -0.76 11.07 -3.54
C THR A 12 -1.56 10.56 -2.33
N THR A 13 -2.85 10.29 -2.56
CA THR A 13 -3.80 9.86 -1.51
C THR A 13 -3.30 8.65 -0.72
N PHE A 14 -2.68 7.68 -1.41
CA PHE A 14 -2.13 6.49 -0.78
C PHE A 14 -1.05 6.83 0.26
N PHE A 15 -0.07 7.66 -0.08
CA PHE A 15 1.00 8.03 0.85
C PHE A 15 0.48 8.90 2.00
N ARG A 16 -0.49 9.79 1.75
CA ARG A 16 -1.17 10.54 2.81
C ARG A 16 -1.86 9.61 3.82
N LEU A 17 -2.51 8.55 3.34
CA LEU A 17 -3.13 7.54 4.17
C LEU A 17 -2.06 6.80 5.01
N LEU A 18 -0.96 6.37 4.39
CA LEU A 18 0.13 5.71 5.10
C LEU A 18 0.82 6.61 6.14
N LYS A 19 0.93 7.93 5.89
CA LYS A 19 1.45 8.90 6.88
C LYS A 19 0.60 8.94 8.15
N GLY A 20 -0.70 8.64 8.04
CA GLY A 20 -1.62 8.55 9.18
C GLY A 20 -1.48 7.25 9.98
N PHE A 21 -0.84 6.22 9.45
CA PHE A 21 -0.66 4.96 10.16
C PHE A 21 0.36 5.13 11.28
N THR A 22 0.11 4.47 12.40
CA THR A 22 1.10 4.21 13.44
C THR A 22 2.14 3.18 12.97
N LYS A 23 3.25 3.09 13.71
CA LYS A 23 4.26 2.03 13.48
C LYS A 23 3.66 0.62 13.53
N LYS A 24 2.68 0.40 14.40
CA LYS A 24 1.99 -0.89 14.53
C LYS A 24 1.11 -1.17 13.30
N GLU A 25 0.30 -0.19 12.90
CA GLU A 25 -0.61 -0.34 11.76
C GLU A 25 0.14 -0.58 10.45
N ILE A 26 1.28 0.08 10.22
CA ILE A 26 2.05 -0.18 8.99
C ILE A 26 2.71 -1.58 8.98
N LEU A 27 3.01 -2.15 10.15
CA LEU A 27 3.46 -3.54 10.29
C LEU A 27 2.32 -4.53 10.02
N GLU A 28 1.14 -4.25 10.56
CA GLU A 28 -0.05 -5.07 10.35
C GLU A 28 -0.55 -4.99 8.92
N PHE A 29 -0.49 -3.83 8.30
CA PHE A 29 -0.83 -3.65 6.90
C PHE A 29 0.14 -4.43 6.00
N GLU A 30 1.43 -4.52 6.32
CA GLU A 30 2.35 -5.41 5.59
C GLU A 30 1.90 -6.87 5.64
N LYS A 31 1.49 -7.34 6.82
CA LYS A 31 0.97 -8.70 7.02
C LYS A 31 -0.32 -8.91 6.24
N PHE A 32 -1.20 -7.91 6.22
CA PHE A 32 -2.45 -7.93 5.46
C PHE A 32 -2.19 -8.04 3.96
N VAL A 33 -1.33 -7.19 3.40
CA VAL A 33 -0.92 -7.23 1.98
C VAL A 33 -0.23 -8.54 1.63
N SER A 34 0.49 -9.15 2.57
CA SER A 34 1.16 -10.45 2.38
C SER A 34 0.25 -11.66 2.59
N SER A 35 -0.99 -11.45 3.03
CA SER A 35 -1.92 -12.53 3.36
C SER A 35 -2.51 -13.16 2.09
N PRO A 36 -2.43 -14.49 1.92
CA PRO A 36 -3.00 -15.16 0.75
C PRO A 36 -4.53 -15.03 0.65
N PHE A 37 -5.21 -14.70 1.74
CA PHE A 37 -6.65 -14.48 1.76
C PHE A 37 -7.07 -13.15 1.12
N TYR A 38 -6.22 -12.13 1.20
CA TYR A 38 -6.53 -10.78 0.69
C TYR A 38 -5.77 -10.46 -0.58
N ASN A 39 -4.59 -11.06 -0.79
CA ASN A 39 -3.75 -10.77 -1.95
C ASN A 39 -2.86 -11.97 -2.33
N SER A 40 -2.88 -12.31 -3.61
CA SER A 40 -1.97 -13.30 -4.22
C SER A 40 -0.88 -12.66 -5.09
N HIS A 41 -0.94 -11.35 -5.33
CA HIS A 41 0.00 -10.65 -6.21
C HIS A 41 1.33 -10.37 -5.50
N GLN A 42 2.32 -11.23 -5.75
CA GLN A 42 3.68 -11.11 -5.23
C GLN A 42 4.34 -9.76 -5.53
N THR A 43 4.05 -9.16 -6.70
CA THR A 43 4.54 -7.83 -7.07
C THR A 43 4.04 -6.74 -6.11
N LEU A 44 2.79 -6.81 -5.65
CA LEU A 44 2.24 -5.82 -4.71
C LEU A 44 2.88 -5.95 -3.33
N ILE A 45 3.16 -7.18 -2.89
CA ILE A 45 3.88 -7.45 -1.64
C ILE A 45 5.27 -6.81 -1.70
N LYS A 46 6.02 -7.08 -2.77
CA LYS A 46 7.34 -6.47 -2.99
C LYS A 46 7.26 -4.94 -3.06
N LEU A 47 6.29 -4.41 -3.79
CA LEU A 47 6.10 -2.97 -3.94
C LEU A 47 5.84 -2.28 -2.61
N PHE A 48 4.94 -2.84 -1.80
CA PHE A 48 4.66 -2.28 -0.48
C PHE A 48 5.88 -2.34 0.44
N ARG A 49 6.66 -3.44 0.41
CA ARG A 49 7.92 -3.53 1.17
C ARG A 49 8.93 -2.47 0.77
N GLU A 50 9.06 -2.17 -0.52
CA GLU A 50 9.94 -1.09 -1.00
C GLU A 50 9.43 0.29 -0.57
N ILE A 51 8.13 0.56 -0.70
CA ILE A 51 7.50 1.81 -0.26
C ILE A 51 7.73 2.04 1.24
N ARG A 52 7.54 1.00 2.05
CA ARG A 52 7.62 1.11 3.51
C ARG A 52 9.00 1.53 4.02
N LYS A 53 10.08 1.25 3.29
CA LYS A 53 11.44 1.69 3.66
C LYS A 53 11.55 3.21 3.86
N PHE A 54 10.64 3.97 3.25
CA PHE A 54 10.60 5.44 3.31
C PHE A 54 9.60 5.98 4.35
N TYR A 55 8.87 5.12 5.06
CA TYR A 55 7.98 5.54 6.15
C TYR A 55 8.82 6.06 7.33
N PRO A 56 8.40 7.12 8.04
CA PRO A 56 7.09 7.78 7.97
C PRO A 56 7.00 9.00 7.05
N SER A 57 8.12 9.61 6.67
CA SER A 57 8.08 10.91 5.96
C SER A 57 7.77 10.76 4.47
N PHE A 58 8.26 9.70 3.81
CA PHE A 58 8.16 9.51 2.36
C PHE A 58 8.71 10.69 1.53
N ASP A 59 9.62 11.49 2.10
CA ASP A 59 10.15 12.69 1.45
C ASP A 59 11.53 12.46 0.81
N ASP A 60 11.98 11.20 0.77
CA ASP A 60 13.24 10.83 0.14
C ASP A 60 13.17 11.01 -1.38
N LYS A 61 14.20 11.63 -1.96
CA LYS A 61 14.30 11.89 -3.41
C LYS A 61 14.39 10.62 -4.25
N MET A 62 14.82 9.50 -3.65
CA MET A 62 14.87 8.18 -4.31
C MET A 62 13.48 7.57 -4.46
N LEU A 63 12.49 8.01 -3.67
CA LEU A 63 11.11 7.54 -3.78
C LEU A 63 10.45 8.12 -5.05
N THR A 64 10.68 7.43 -6.16
CA THR A 64 10.11 7.76 -7.47
C THR A 64 9.30 6.58 -8.02
N ARG A 65 8.42 6.84 -8.99
CA ARG A 65 7.63 5.77 -9.62
C ARG A 65 8.54 4.81 -10.37
N GLU A 66 9.53 5.37 -11.04
CA GLU A 66 10.56 4.68 -11.80
C GLU A 66 11.37 3.76 -10.89
N TYR A 67 11.88 4.27 -9.76
CA TYR A 67 12.60 3.47 -8.76
C TYR A 67 11.74 2.32 -8.23
N LEU A 68 10.52 2.61 -7.79
CA LEU A 68 9.63 1.58 -7.23
C LEU A 68 9.27 0.51 -8.27
N PHE A 69 9.03 0.91 -9.52
CA PHE A 69 8.72 -0.01 -10.60
C PHE A 69 9.89 -0.93 -10.92
N GLU A 70 11.11 -0.39 -10.99
CA GLU A 70 12.34 -1.14 -11.23
C GLU A 70 12.58 -2.17 -10.12
N LYS A 71 12.35 -1.82 -8.85
CA LYS A 71 12.55 -2.76 -7.73
C LYS A 71 11.62 -3.97 -7.74
N VAL A 72 10.47 -3.87 -8.41
CA VAL A 72 9.45 -4.94 -8.41
C VAL A 72 9.30 -5.63 -9.76
N ASN A 73 9.87 -5.07 -10.82
CA ASN A 73 9.92 -5.67 -12.15
C ASN A 73 11.38 -5.82 -12.57
N SER A 74 11.87 -7.06 -12.62
CA SER A 74 13.18 -7.34 -13.19
C SER A 74 13.21 -6.95 -14.67
N GLU A 75 14.16 -6.09 -15.06
CA GLU A 75 14.54 -5.82 -16.46
C GLU A 75 13.43 -5.21 -17.35
N LYS A 76 12.37 -4.65 -16.76
CA LYS A 76 11.33 -3.95 -17.52
C LYS A 76 11.57 -2.45 -17.52
N THR A 77 11.41 -1.84 -18.69
CA THR A 77 11.28 -0.38 -18.80
C THR A 77 10.05 0.09 -18.04
N TYR A 78 10.13 1.29 -17.45
CA TYR A 78 9.03 1.87 -16.69
C TYR A 78 7.75 1.96 -17.54
N ASP A 79 6.66 1.40 -17.01
CA ASP A 79 5.33 1.48 -17.61
C ASP A 79 4.34 2.12 -16.63
N ASP A 80 3.89 3.34 -16.95
CA ASP A 80 2.99 4.12 -16.11
C ASP A 80 1.59 3.49 -16.00
N VAL A 81 1.11 2.79 -17.04
CA VAL A 81 -0.21 2.11 -17.02
C VAL A 81 -0.16 0.98 -16.01
N ILE A 82 0.89 0.16 -16.05
CA ILE A 82 1.10 -0.94 -15.13
C ILE A 82 1.31 -0.40 -13.70
N PHE A 83 2.16 0.61 -13.53
CA PHE A 83 2.43 1.18 -12.21
C PHE A 83 1.16 1.75 -11.56
N ARG A 84 0.33 2.47 -12.31
CA ARG A 84 -0.98 2.97 -11.83
C ARG A 84 -1.87 1.82 -11.38
N LYS A 85 -1.89 0.69 -12.11
CA LYS A 85 -2.65 -0.50 -11.69
C LYS A 85 -2.15 -1.05 -10.36
N TYR A 86 -0.84 -1.09 -10.13
CA TYR A 86 -0.28 -1.53 -8.85
C TYR A 86 -0.69 -0.60 -7.70
N MET A 87 -0.57 0.72 -7.90
CA MET A 87 -0.97 1.70 -6.89
C MET A 87 -2.47 1.63 -6.58
N SER A 88 -3.33 1.45 -7.61
CA SER A 88 -4.77 1.26 -7.41
C SER A 88 -5.07 0.00 -6.60
N ASN A 89 -4.36 -1.10 -6.85
CA ASN A 89 -4.56 -2.33 -6.08
C ASN A 89 -4.06 -2.20 -4.63
N LEU A 90 -2.93 -1.53 -4.41
CA LEU A 90 -2.45 -1.24 -3.05
C LEU A 90 -3.42 -0.32 -2.28
N MET A 91 -4.02 0.66 -2.95
CA MET A 91 -5.02 1.53 -2.34
C MET A 91 -6.25 0.72 -1.88
N LYS A 92 -6.75 -0.20 -2.71
CA LYS A 92 -7.85 -1.09 -2.33
C LYS A 92 -7.52 -1.94 -1.10
N LEU A 93 -6.31 -2.52 -1.06
CA LEU A 93 -5.86 -3.28 0.10
C LEU A 93 -5.78 -2.41 1.37
N ALA A 94 -5.39 -1.14 1.24
CA ALA A 94 -5.36 -0.21 2.37
C ALA A 94 -6.78 0.11 2.88
N GLU A 95 -7.73 0.33 1.97
CA GLU A 95 -9.15 0.54 2.30
C GLU A 95 -9.75 -0.69 3.00
N GLU A 96 -9.49 -1.91 2.48
CA GLU A 96 -9.93 -3.17 3.09
C GLU A 96 -9.29 -3.41 4.47
N TYR A 97 -8.01 -3.08 4.64
CA TYR A 97 -7.33 -3.14 5.93
C TYR A 97 -7.99 -2.19 6.95
N LEU A 98 -8.26 -0.95 6.56
CA LEU A 98 -8.94 0.04 7.41
C LEU A 98 -10.33 -0.45 7.83
N CYS A 99 -11.12 -0.98 6.89
CA CYS A 99 -12.40 -1.60 7.19
C CYS A 99 -12.25 -2.79 8.16
N THR A 100 -11.20 -3.60 8.01
CA THR A 100 -10.94 -4.75 8.90
C THR A 100 -10.61 -4.31 10.32
N ILE A 101 -9.85 -3.22 10.52
CA ILE A 101 -9.54 -2.72 11.87
C ILE A 101 -10.69 -1.93 12.49
N ASP A 102 -11.47 -1.21 11.68
CA ASP A 102 -12.67 -0.51 12.14
C ASP A 102 -13.75 -1.49 12.60
N ASN A 103 -13.98 -2.57 11.85
CA ASN A 103 -14.88 -3.66 12.28
C ASN A 103 -14.37 -4.39 13.55
N LYS A 104 -13.06 -4.40 13.81
CA LYS A 104 -12.52 -4.87 15.09
C LYS A 104 -12.85 -3.92 16.25
N CYS A 105 -13.07 -2.62 15.99
CA CYS A 105 -13.58 -1.69 16.99
C CYS A 105 -15.05 -1.95 17.33
N HIS A 106 -15.84 -2.53 16.42
CA HIS A 106 -17.23 -2.94 16.70
C HIS A 106 -17.39 -4.35 17.30
N ASN A 107 -16.37 -5.20 17.27
CA ASN A 107 -16.42 -6.54 17.87
C ASN A 107 -15.69 -6.60 19.23
N GLY A 108 -16.11 -5.72 20.14
CA GLY A 108 -16.28 -6.13 21.53
C GLY A 108 -17.67 -6.74 21.67
N THR A 109 -17.75 -7.96 22.20
CA THR A 109 -18.93 -8.80 22.49
C THR A 109 -19.47 -9.74 21.40
N GLU A 110 -19.58 -10.99 21.84
CA GLU A 110 -20.32 -12.13 21.27
C GLU A 110 -19.71 -12.90 20.08
N ARG A 111 -18.91 -13.90 20.44
CA ARG A 111 -18.81 -15.14 19.67
C ARG A 111 -20.23 -15.72 19.54
N LEU A 112 -20.85 -15.58 18.37
CA LEU A 112 -21.95 -16.48 18.01
C LEU A 112 -21.35 -17.86 17.64
N PRO A 113 -21.98 -18.94 18.13
CA PRO A 113 -21.40 -20.27 18.07
C PRO A 113 -21.38 -20.78 16.62
N ALA A 114 -20.37 -21.59 16.33
CA ALA A 114 -20.33 -22.38 15.11
C ALA A 114 -21.66 -23.15 14.97
N CYS A 115 -22.24 -23.07 13.77
CA CYS A 115 -23.47 -23.76 13.40
C CYS A 115 -23.46 -25.22 13.87
N LEU A 116 -24.53 -25.61 14.57
CA LEU A 116 -25.00 -26.98 14.75
C LEU A 116 -26.21 -27.18 13.83
#